data_AF-A0A1J9R360-F1
#
_entry.id   AF-A0A1J9R360-F1
#
_cell.length_a   1.000
_cell.length_b   1.000
_cell.length_c   1.000
_cell.angle_alpha   90.00
_cell.angle_beta   90.00
_cell.angle_gamma   90.00
#
_symmetry.space_group_name_H-M   'P 1'
#
loop_
_entity.id
_entity.type
_entity.pdbx_description
1 polymer ?
#
loop_
_entity_poly.entity_id
_entity_poly.type
_entity_poly.pdbx_seq_one_letter_code
_entity_poly.pdbx_strand_id
1 'polypeptide(L)'
;MPRIPSPPHPPPPPPATPKMPSLSAVYSSPAHGTAVFSRDLPPVSAAPATDEKTAFLSALRQSVSELQSEVNAHVTQNMEQEKKDAGIDESKEAALEANYGEEVVEEDE
;
A
#
# COMPACT_ATOMS: atom_id res chain seq x y z
N MET A 1 5.40 -67.29 -15.24
CA MET A 1 4.68 -66.00 -15.13
C MET A 1 5.62 -64.96 -14.54
N PRO A 2 6.05 -63.92 -15.27
CA PRO A 2 6.90 -62.88 -14.71
C PRO A 2 6.06 -61.88 -13.88
N ARG A 3 6.47 -61.63 -12.63
CA ARG A 3 5.90 -60.59 -11.76
C ARG A 3 6.31 -59.21 -12.30
N ILE A 4 5.33 -58.35 -12.53
CA ILE A 4 5.54 -56.94 -12.89
C ILE A 4 6.02 -56.21 -11.63
N PRO A 5 7.10 -55.42 -11.67
CA PRO A 5 7.53 -54.64 -10.53
C PRO A 5 6.56 -53.46 -10.30
N SER A 6 6.16 -53.25 -9.05
CA SER A 6 5.31 -52.13 -8.64
C SER A 6 5.98 -50.78 -8.95
N PRO A 7 5.22 -49.76 -9.39
CA PRO A 7 5.78 -48.43 -9.62
C PRO A 7 6.26 -47.79 -8.30
N PRO A 8 7.31 -46.95 -8.35
CA PRO A 8 7.82 -46.25 -7.18
C PRO A 8 6.76 -45.30 -6.61
N HIS A 9 6.65 -45.27 -5.28
CA HIS A 9 5.80 -44.34 -4.54
C HIS A 9 6.28 -42.90 -4.79
N PRO A 10 5.39 -41.93 -5.03
CA PRO A 10 5.79 -40.53 -5.13
C PRO A 10 6.36 -40.05 -3.77
N PRO A 11 7.35 -39.15 -3.78
CA PRO A 11 7.87 -38.58 -2.54
C PRO A 11 6.76 -37.84 -1.77
N PRO A 12 6.81 -37.84 -0.42
CA PRO A 12 5.86 -37.07 0.37
C PRO A 12 5.98 -35.57 0.02
N PRO A 13 4.87 -34.80 0.03
CA PRO A 13 4.93 -33.37 -0.20
C PRO A 13 5.86 -32.71 0.83
N PRO A 14 6.61 -31.65 0.43
CA PRO A 14 7.45 -30.92 1.38
C PRO A 14 6.60 -30.35 2.52
N PRO A 15 7.16 -30.22 3.75
CA PRO A 15 6.47 -29.55 4.84
C PRO A 15 6.05 -28.15 4.38
N ALA A 16 4.78 -27.81 4.57
CA ALA A 16 4.26 -26.49 4.24
C ALA A 16 5.07 -25.44 5.00
N THR A 17 5.93 -24.71 4.29
CA THR A 17 6.65 -23.56 4.84
C THR A 17 5.62 -22.54 5.34
N PRO A 18 5.77 -22.00 6.55
CA PRO A 18 4.87 -20.95 7.03
C PRO A 18 4.88 -19.79 6.03
N LYS A 19 3.73 -19.53 5.41
CA LYS A 19 3.56 -18.38 4.51
C LYS A 19 3.65 -17.13 5.39
N MET A 20 4.73 -16.37 5.27
CA MET A 20 4.83 -15.06 5.92
C MET A 20 3.80 -14.13 5.27
N PRO A 21 2.77 -13.70 6.02
CA PRO A 21 1.80 -12.76 5.48
C PRO A 21 2.43 -11.38 5.35
N SER A 22 2.00 -10.60 4.36
CA SER A 22 2.44 -9.23 4.15
C SER A 22 1.24 -8.33 3.90
N LEU A 23 1.29 -7.11 4.42
CA LEU A 23 0.37 -6.03 4.09
C LEU A 23 1.00 -5.19 2.97
N SER A 24 0.24 -4.87 1.93
CA SER A 24 0.74 -4.05 0.81
C SER A 24 -0.29 -3.06 0.32
N ALA A 25 0.18 -1.90 -0.12
CA ALA A 25 -0.61 -0.87 -0.79
C ALA A 25 0.11 -0.40 -2.06
N VAL A 26 -0.65 -0.06 -3.09
CA VAL A 26 -0.12 0.46 -4.35
C VAL A 26 -0.81 1.80 -4.63
N TYR A 27 -0.02 2.86 -4.68
CA TYR A 27 -0.45 4.17 -5.11
C TYR A 27 -0.07 4.34 -6.58
N SER A 28 -0.98 4.84 -7.41
CA SER A 28 -0.71 5.09 -8.82
C SER A 28 -1.25 6.46 -9.20
N SER A 29 -0.38 7.32 -9.72
CA SER A 29 -0.69 8.66 -10.21
C SER A 29 -0.21 8.82 -11.65
N PRO A 30 -0.99 9.46 -12.52
CA PRO A 30 -0.55 9.80 -13.88
C PRO A 30 0.68 10.72 -13.90
N ALA A 31 0.82 11.61 -12.90
CA ALA A 31 1.90 12.60 -12.84
C ALA A 31 3.14 12.10 -12.08
N HIS A 32 2.95 11.27 -11.05
CA HIS A 32 4.03 10.83 -10.14
C HIS A 32 4.40 9.35 -10.26
N GLY A 33 3.77 8.62 -11.18
CA GLY A 33 4.01 7.20 -11.37
C GLY A 33 3.40 6.34 -10.26
N THR A 34 4.00 5.16 -10.03
CA THR A 34 3.47 4.16 -9.09
C THR A 34 4.41 3.99 -7.90
N ALA A 35 3.87 4.09 -6.69
CA ALA A 35 4.56 3.78 -5.44
C ALA A 35 3.97 2.52 -4.80
N VAL A 36 4.84 1.61 -4.37
CA VAL A 36 4.44 0.37 -3.70
C VAL A 36 4.95 0.41 -2.27
N PHE A 37 4.03 0.17 -1.33
CA PHE A 37 4.32 0.08 0.08
C PHE A 37 4.05 -1.35 0.53
N SER A 38 4.96 -1.93 1.31
CA SER A 38 4.80 -3.29 1.83
C SER A 38 5.39 -3.41 3.23
N ARG A 39 4.70 -4.17 4.08
CA ARG A 39 5.12 -4.49 5.44
C ARG A 39 4.93 -5.97 5.70
N ASP A 40 5.96 -6.60 6.24
CA ASP A 40 5.89 -7.98 6.69
C ASP A 40 5.08 -8.08 7.99
N LEU A 41 4.27 -9.12 8.08
CA LEU A 41 3.49 -9.45 9.27
C LEU A 41 4.09 -10.70 9.92
N PRO A 42 3.89 -10.86 11.24
CA PRO A 42 4.38 -12.04 11.93
C PRO A 42 3.78 -13.32 11.33
N PRO A 43 4.56 -14.41 11.24
CA PRO A 43 4.09 -15.68 10.73
C PRO A 43 3.01 -16.27 11.65
N VAL A 44 2.02 -16.93 11.04
CA VAL A 44 0.91 -17.58 11.76
C VAL A 44 0.95 -19.08 11.51
N SER A 45 0.86 -19.86 12.59
CA SER A 45 0.78 -21.32 12.54
C SER A 45 -0.51 -21.79 11.83
N ALA A 46 -0.51 -22.99 11.25
CA ALA A 46 -1.69 -23.52 10.53
C ALA A 46 -2.93 -23.70 11.43
N ALA A 47 -2.72 -23.90 12.74
CA ALA A 47 -3.77 -23.95 13.76
C ALA A 47 -3.39 -22.99 14.91
N PRO A 48 -3.64 -21.69 14.76
CA PRO A 48 -3.07 -20.71 15.67
C PRO A 48 -3.80 -20.67 17.02
N ALA A 49 -3.01 -20.62 18.08
CA ALA A 49 -3.52 -20.40 19.44
C ALA A 49 -4.11 -18.99 19.58
N THR A 50 -4.93 -18.75 20.61
CA THR A 50 -5.54 -17.44 20.85
C THR A 50 -4.49 -16.34 21.02
N ASP A 51 -3.37 -16.63 21.67
CA ASP A 51 -2.27 -15.69 21.86
C ASP A 51 -1.59 -15.33 20.53
N GLU A 52 -1.34 -16.31 19.67
CA GLU A 52 -0.78 -16.10 18.32
C GLU A 52 -1.71 -15.24 17.46
N LYS A 53 -3.03 -15.50 17.51
CA LYS A 53 -4.02 -14.66 16.81
C LYS A 53 -4.01 -13.23 17.33
N THR A 54 -3.91 -13.06 18.64
CA THR A 54 -3.93 -11.74 19.28
C THR A 54 -2.67 -10.95 18.91
N ALA A 55 -1.50 -11.59 18.96
CA ALA A 55 -0.23 -11.01 18.53
C ALA A 55 -0.27 -10.62 17.04
N PHE A 56 -0.77 -11.51 16.18
CA PHE A 56 -0.91 -11.24 14.75
C PHE A 56 -1.83 -10.06 14.47
N LEU A 57 -3.02 -10.02 15.09
CA LEU A 57 -3.97 -8.92 14.89
C LEU A 57 -3.45 -7.58 15.43
N SER A 58 -2.70 -7.61 16.53
CA SER A 58 -2.04 -6.42 17.08
C SER A 58 -1.00 -5.88 16.09
N ALA A 59 -0.12 -6.74 15.59
CA ALA A 59 0.90 -6.38 14.61
C ALA A 59 0.28 -5.89 13.30
N LEU A 60 -0.81 -6.52 12.85
CA LEU A 60 -1.55 -6.09 11.66
C LEU A 60 -2.12 -4.68 11.84
N ARG A 61 -2.78 -4.40 12.97
CA ARG A 61 -3.34 -3.06 13.24
C ARG A 61 -2.27 -1.98 13.28
N GLN A 62 -1.15 -2.26 13.94
CA GLN A 62 -0.02 -1.35 13.98
C GLN A 62 0.54 -1.10 12.56
N SER A 63 0.76 -2.18 11.81
CA SER A 63 1.25 -2.11 10.43
C SER A 63 0.31 -1.31 9.52
N VAL A 64 -1.01 -1.44 9.69
CA VAL A 64 -2.00 -0.63 8.96
C VAL A 64 -1.87 0.85 9.29
N SER A 65 -1.78 1.22 10.57
CA SER A 65 -1.63 2.63 10.99
C SER A 65 -0.35 3.27 10.46
N GLU A 66 0.75 2.52 10.49
CA GLU A 66 2.03 2.98 9.97
C GLU A 66 1.98 3.12 8.44
N LEU A 67 1.46 2.12 7.74
CA LEU A 67 1.29 2.16 6.28
C LEU A 67 0.40 3.32 5.84
N GLN A 68 -0.68 3.60 6.58
CA GLN A 68 -1.55 4.74 6.31
C GLN A 68 -0.79 6.07 6.46
N SER A 69 0.05 6.18 7.49
CA SER A 69 0.87 7.38 7.71
C SER A 69 1.89 7.59 6.59
N GLU A 70 2.54 6.52 6.14
CA GLU A 70 3.47 6.54 5.00
C GLU A 70 2.78 6.96 3.70
N VAL A 71 1.60 6.38 3.41
CA VAL A 71 0.82 6.73 2.22
C VAL A 71 0.37 8.19 2.27
N ASN A 72 -0.15 8.66 3.41
CA ASN A 72 -0.57 10.05 3.55
C ASN A 72 0.60 11.01 3.35
N ALA A 73 1.75 10.72 3.95
CA ALA A 73 2.95 11.53 3.75
C ALA A 73 3.37 11.58 2.28
N HIS A 74 3.34 10.44 1.58
CA HIS A 74 3.67 10.37 0.16
C HIS A 74 2.70 11.19 -0.70
N VAL A 75 1.39 11.09 -0.46
CA VAL A 75 0.39 11.85 -1.22
C VAL A 75 0.54 13.35 -0.97
N THR A 76 0.73 13.78 0.29
CA THR A 76 0.96 15.18 0.62
C THR A 76 2.22 15.71 -0.04
N GLN A 77 3.32 14.96 -0.01
CA GLN A 77 4.55 15.35 -0.68
C GLN A 77 4.37 15.51 -2.19
N ASN A 78 3.63 14.60 -2.83
CA ASN A 78 3.34 14.72 -4.26
C ASN A 78 2.51 15.98 -4.54
N MET A 79 1.49 16.29 -3.72
CA MET A 79 0.72 17.53 -3.87
C MET A 79 1.58 18.79 -3.74
N GLU A 80 2.51 18.83 -2.79
CA GLU A 80 3.46 19.93 -2.65
C GLU A 80 4.39 20.06 -3.85
N GLN A 81 4.81 18.93 -4.42
CA GLN A 81 5.61 18.90 -5.63
C GLN A 81 4.79 19.39 -6.84
N GLU A 82 3.54 18.95 -6.99
CA GLU A 82 2.63 19.42 -8.05
C GLU A 82 2.39 20.93 -7.97
N LYS A 83 2.20 21.48 -6.77
CA LYS A 83 2.06 22.93 -6.57
C LYS A 83 3.29 23.68 -7.06
N LYS A 84 4.48 23.22 -6.70
CA LYS A 84 5.76 23.80 -7.14
C LYS A 84 5.96 23.69 -8.66
N ASP A 85 5.65 22.54 -9.24
CA ASP A 85 5.80 22.28 -10.68
C ASP A 85 4.80 23.10 -11.51
N ALA A 86 3.59 23.32 -10.99
CA ALA A 86 2.62 24.27 -11.54
C ALA A 86 3.01 25.74 -11.33
N GLY A 87 4.11 26.00 -10.61
CA GLY A 87 4.58 27.34 -10.28
C GLY A 87 3.60 28.13 -9.42
N ILE A 88 2.74 27.44 -8.67
CA ILE A 88 1.83 28.02 -7.66
C ILE A 88 2.65 28.13 -6.38
N ASP A 89 3.19 29.33 -6.16
CA ASP A 89 3.84 29.72 -4.90
C ASP A 89 2.80 30.35 -3.95
N GLU A 90 3.13 30.49 -2.67
CA GLU A 90 2.24 31.03 -1.62
C GLU A 90 1.63 32.39 -2.03
N SER A 91 2.37 33.22 -2.76
CA SER A 91 1.87 34.50 -3.29
C SER A 91 0.82 34.34 -4.40
N LYS A 92 0.93 33.32 -5.25
CA LYS A 92 -0.10 33.01 -6.27
C LYS A 92 -1.30 32.33 -5.66
N GLU A 93 -1.08 31.47 -4.66
CA GLU A 93 -2.17 30.83 -3.91
C GLU A 93 -3.01 31.88 -3.17
N ALA A 94 -2.37 32.85 -2.51
CA ALA A 94 -3.04 33.98 -1.88
C ALA A 94 -3.79 34.89 -2.89
N ALA A 95 -3.24 35.07 -4.10
CA ALA A 95 -3.90 35.84 -5.16
C ALA A 95 -5.15 35.12 -5.71
N LEU A 96 -5.10 33.79 -5.87
CA LEU A 96 -6.24 32.97 -6.28
C LEU A 96 -7.31 32.91 -5.17
N GLU A 97 -6.91 32.82 -3.91
CA GLU A 97 -7.82 32.84 -2.76
C GLU A 97 -8.50 34.22 -2.58
N ALA A 98 -7.78 35.33 -2.82
CA ALA A 98 -8.34 36.67 -2.77
C ALA A 98 -9.41 36.94 -3.85
N ASN A 99 -9.38 36.19 -4.95
CA ASN A 99 -10.39 36.26 -6.00
C ASN A 99 -11.57 35.28 -5.77
N TYR A 100 -11.50 34.43 -4.73
CA TYR A 100 -12.52 33.45 -4.39
C TYR A 100 -13.76 34.11 -3.77
N GLY A 101 -14.62 34.70 -4.62
CA GLY A 101 -15.81 35.45 -4.21
C GLY A 101 -16.22 36.57 -5.18
N GLU A 102 -15.39 36.86 -6.16
CA GLU A 102 -15.71 37.75 -7.28
C GLU A 102 -16.02 36.85 -8.49
N GLU A 103 -17.24 36.90 -9.04
CA GLU A 103 -17.48 36.22 -10.31
C GLU A 103 -16.55 36.86 -11.34
N VAL A 104 -15.53 36.13 -11.82
CA VAL A 104 -14.77 36.55 -12.99
C VAL A 104 -15.75 36.51 -14.15
N VAL A 105 -16.41 37.65 -14.40
CA VAL A 105 -17.13 37.86 -15.64
C VAL A 105 -16.04 37.91 -16.70
N GLU A 106 -15.82 36.79 -17.39
CA GLU A 106 -15.13 36.82 -18.67
C GLU A 106 -15.93 37.78 -19.54
N GLU A 107 -15.35 38.94 -19.87
CA GLU A 107 -15.90 39.79 -20.92
C GLU A 107 -15.75 39.01 -22.23
N ASP A 108 -16.82 38.29 -22.60
CA ASP A 108 -17.05 37.78 -23.95
C ASP A 108 -16.90 38.95 -24.94
N GLU A 109 -15.92 38.85 -25.85
CA GLU A 109 -15.85 39.66 -27.07
C GLU A 109 -16.69 39.04 -28.18
#